data_AF-A0A7K2W5T4-F1
#
_entry.id   AF-A0A7K2W5T4-F1
#
_cell.length_a   1.000
_cell.length_b   1.000
_cell.length_c   1.000
_cell.angle_alpha   90.00
_cell.angle_beta   90.00
_cell.angle_gamma   90.00
#
_symmetry.space_group_name_H-M   'P 1'
#
loop_
_entity.id
_entity.type
_entity.pdbx_description
1 polymer ?
#
loop_
_entity_poly.entity_id
_entity_poly.type
_entity_poly.pdbx_seq_one_letter_code
_entity_poly.pdbx_strand_id
1 'polypeptide(L)'
;MSVPLAKGGNVSLSRQAPGLTAVTVGLGWQTDAGCEPDASALLCDGSGKVLSDEHFVFFNNLSSPDGSVRHSGGSPVVGDDQQISVDLTRVPGEVTKIVFPVSIYEGAARGQTFGHVPRAHIRVLDQEGGTELARYDLAPGGPADETALVFGELYRHGAEWKFRAVGQGYASGLAGIATDYGVDVLREADPAPAPAPGPGTYDPPPPAFAPAAPSLVSPQPPTVTAPPQPSGSPDMTCFFDPAHGPGTTSVSWYPQWGVPRPVQACAGCAQRVQTTAPPYYTPPQPMSPPPVQPGYPQAQQGYPAAPVQQGYPAPQGDQQQGGRRFGTGALIGAGAAGLVGGALLNEAFSDDEPDVVINNYYED
;
A
#
# COMPACT_ATOMS: atom_id res chain seq x y z
N MET A 1 2.72 26.29 -13.28
CA MET A 1 1.84 25.32 -13.98
C MET A 1 2.53 23.96 -13.85
N SER A 2 1.77 22.88 -13.65
CA SER A 2 2.33 21.53 -13.53
C SER A 2 3.10 21.14 -14.80
N VAL A 3 4.23 20.46 -14.62
CA VAL A 3 5.02 19.91 -15.74
C VAL A 3 4.59 18.47 -16.01
N PRO A 4 3.91 18.18 -17.14
CA PRO A 4 3.63 16.81 -17.53
C PRO A 4 4.92 16.13 -17.99
N LEU A 5 5.13 14.91 -17.53
CA LEU A 5 6.30 14.08 -17.85
C LEU A 5 5.89 12.86 -18.67
N ALA A 6 6.78 12.42 -19.56
CA ALA A 6 6.75 11.08 -20.15
C ALA A 6 7.67 10.13 -19.35
N LYS A 7 7.61 8.82 -19.62
CA LYS A 7 8.54 7.84 -19.02
C LYS A 7 10.00 8.25 -19.28
N GLY A 8 10.82 8.30 -18.23
CA GLY A 8 12.22 8.79 -18.26
C GLY A 8 12.37 10.32 -18.14
N GLY A 9 11.28 11.08 -18.32
CA GLY A 9 11.26 12.54 -18.17
C GLY A 9 11.56 12.98 -16.74
N ASN A 10 12.16 14.16 -16.58
CA ASN A 10 12.51 14.70 -15.27
C ASN A 10 12.44 16.23 -15.23
N VAL A 11 12.28 16.78 -14.03
CA VAL A 11 12.17 18.22 -13.76
C VAL A 11 12.92 18.60 -12.48
N SER A 12 13.49 19.80 -12.42
CA SER A 12 14.03 20.36 -11.17
C SER A 12 12.90 21.00 -10.38
N LEU A 13 12.65 20.47 -9.17
CA LEU A 13 11.60 20.99 -8.30
C LEU A 13 12.01 22.34 -7.71
N SER A 14 13.29 22.51 -7.38
CA SER A 14 13.86 23.78 -6.92
C SER A 14 13.72 24.92 -7.96
N ARG A 15 13.62 24.59 -9.27
CA ARG A 15 13.33 25.57 -10.32
C ARG A 15 11.83 25.81 -10.56
N GLN A 16 10.97 24.83 -10.27
CA GLN A 16 9.50 25.02 -10.32
C GLN A 16 8.97 25.79 -9.10
N ALA A 17 9.56 25.53 -7.93
CA ALA A 17 9.27 26.18 -6.66
C ALA A 17 10.59 26.56 -5.96
N PRO A 18 11.10 27.79 -6.17
CA PRO A 18 12.26 28.29 -5.45
C PRO A 18 12.00 28.32 -3.94
N GLY A 19 12.92 27.74 -3.15
CA GLY A 19 12.78 27.65 -1.70
C GLY A 19 11.96 26.45 -1.18
N LEU A 20 11.54 25.52 -2.05
CA LEU A 20 10.78 24.32 -1.70
C LEU A 20 11.43 23.52 -0.56
N THR A 21 10.73 23.42 0.57
CA THR A 21 11.16 22.71 1.79
C THR A 21 10.53 21.33 1.92
N ALA A 22 9.30 21.14 1.46
CA ALA A 22 8.58 19.88 1.54
C ALA A 22 7.66 19.67 0.33
N VAL A 23 7.40 18.40 0.00
CA VAL A 23 6.49 18.00 -1.08
C VAL A 23 5.53 16.91 -0.62
N THR A 24 4.34 16.90 -1.22
CA THR A 24 3.44 15.74 -1.17
C THR A 24 3.52 15.00 -2.50
N VAL A 25 3.95 13.75 -2.47
CA VAL A 25 3.84 12.83 -3.60
C VAL A 25 2.45 12.21 -3.55
N GLY A 26 1.59 12.62 -4.49
CA GLY A 26 0.24 12.09 -4.65
C GLY A 26 0.23 10.96 -5.67
N LEU A 27 -0.46 9.87 -5.36
CA LEU A 27 -0.68 8.75 -6.27
C LEU A 27 -2.17 8.48 -6.34
N GLY A 28 -2.68 8.28 -7.55
CA GLY A 28 -4.10 7.98 -7.76
C GLY A 28 -4.34 7.14 -8.99
N TRP A 29 -5.47 6.46 -9.03
CA TRP A 29 -5.83 5.47 -10.04
C TRP A 29 -7.34 5.37 -10.19
N GLN A 30 -7.78 4.47 -11.07
CA GLN A 30 -9.13 3.96 -11.08
C GLN A 30 -9.05 2.44 -11.08
N THR A 31 -9.89 1.80 -10.28
CA THR A 31 -9.95 0.35 -10.17
C THR A 31 -11.38 -0.14 -10.14
N ASP A 32 -11.59 -1.35 -10.65
CA ASP A 32 -12.81 -2.11 -10.38
C ASP A 32 -12.76 -2.69 -8.95
N ALA A 33 -13.93 -3.06 -8.42
CA ALA A 33 -14.09 -3.44 -7.02
C ALA A 33 -13.11 -4.54 -6.58
N GLY A 34 -12.25 -4.19 -5.61
CA GLY A 34 -11.32 -5.12 -4.96
C GLY A 34 -9.88 -5.09 -5.47
N CYS A 35 -9.53 -4.30 -6.50
CA CYS A 35 -8.12 -4.00 -6.79
C CYS A 35 -7.70 -2.74 -6.03
N GLU A 36 -6.75 -2.90 -5.10
CA GLU A 36 -6.24 -1.83 -4.24
C GLU A 36 -4.70 -1.84 -4.32
N PRO A 37 -4.11 -0.97 -5.16
CA PRO A 37 -2.68 -0.70 -5.16
C PRO A 37 -2.24 -0.04 -3.84
N ASP A 38 -1.05 -0.38 -3.37
CA ASP A 38 -0.37 0.25 -2.24
C ASP A 38 0.94 0.89 -2.69
N ALA A 39 1.13 2.15 -2.33
CA ALA A 39 2.28 2.98 -2.62
C ALA A 39 3.24 3.00 -1.44
N SER A 40 4.53 2.96 -1.74
CA SER A 40 5.57 2.98 -0.72
C SER A 40 6.70 3.94 -1.11
N ALA A 41 7.66 4.14 -0.22
CA ALA A 41 8.87 4.92 -0.47
C ALA A 41 10.13 4.21 0.06
N LEU A 42 11.21 4.24 -0.72
CA LEU A 42 12.51 3.66 -0.40
C LEU A 42 13.55 4.78 -0.36
N LEU A 43 14.06 5.14 0.82
CA LEU A 43 15.10 6.16 0.97
C LEU A 43 16.47 5.50 0.74
N CYS A 44 17.08 5.80 -0.41
CA CYS A 44 18.26 5.09 -0.90
C CYS A 44 19.53 5.95 -0.92
N ASP A 45 20.66 5.32 -0.66
CA ASP A 45 22.00 5.89 -0.62
C ASP A 45 22.60 6.14 -2.02
N GLY A 46 23.90 6.44 -2.07
CA GLY A 46 24.65 6.59 -3.34
C GLY A 46 24.87 5.29 -4.12
N SER A 47 24.83 4.12 -3.47
CA SER A 47 24.84 2.82 -4.15
C SER A 47 23.48 2.46 -4.75
N GLY A 48 22.42 3.16 -4.35
CA GLY A 48 21.03 2.88 -4.76
C GLY A 48 20.36 1.82 -3.90
N LYS A 49 20.85 1.57 -2.68
CA LYS A 49 20.26 0.66 -1.69
C LYS A 49 19.64 1.45 -0.54
N VAL A 50 18.65 0.89 0.14
CA VAL A 50 18.08 1.51 1.35
C VAL A 50 19.13 1.62 2.46
N LEU A 51 19.05 2.66 3.29
CA LEU A 51 19.96 2.83 4.44
C LEU A 51 19.75 1.77 5.52
N SER A 52 18.50 1.32 5.71
CA SER A 52 18.12 0.15 6.53
C SER A 52 16.69 -0.27 6.16
N ASP A 53 16.19 -1.39 6.68
CA ASP A 53 14.79 -1.80 6.48
C ASP A 53 13.78 -0.78 7.00
N GLU A 54 14.13 0.00 8.03
CA GLU A 54 13.28 1.10 8.54
C GLU A 54 13.16 2.27 7.55
N HIS A 55 14.06 2.36 6.57
CA HIS A 55 14.00 3.32 5.47
C HIS A 55 13.16 2.84 4.27
N PHE A 56 12.50 1.69 4.40
CA PHE A 56 11.36 1.30 3.57
C PHE A 56 10.07 1.74 4.27
N VAL A 57 9.40 2.76 3.72
CA VAL A 57 8.18 3.38 4.25
C VAL A 57 6.97 2.87 3.46
N PHE A 58 6.03 2.21 4.13
CA PHE A 58 4.87 1.53 3.52
C PHE A 58 3.72 1.41 4.55
N PHE A 59 2.61 0.76 4.22
CA PHE A 59 1.43 0.68 5.11
C PHE A 59 1.70 0.20 6.55
N ASN A 60 2.71 -0.66 6.78
CA ASN A 60 3.08 -1.16 8.12
C ASN A 60 4.27 -0.41 8.76
N ASN A 61 4.96 0.45 8.00
CA ASN A 61 6.00 1.36 8.49
C ASN A 61 5.76 2.76 7.94
N LEU A 62 4.89 3.53 8.60
CA LEU A 62 4.34 4.77 8.05
C LEU A 62 5.31 5.96 8.02
N SER A 63 6.54 5.86 8.55
CA SER A 63 7.50 6.97 8.58
C SER A 63 8.94 6.49 8.56
N SER A 64 9.85 7.25 7.95
CA SER A 64 11.29 7.00 8.05
C SER A 64 11.84 7.36 9.46
N PRO A 65 12.98 6.80 9.91
CA PRO A 65 13.50 7.04 11.27
C PRO A 65 13.86 8.51 11.54
N ASP A 66 14.38 9.19 10.52
CA ASP A 66 14.67 10.62 10.48
C ASP A 66 13.39 11.49 10.38
N GLY A 67 12.26 10.88 10.03
CA GLY A 67 10.94 11.50 9.90
C GLY A 67 10.81 12.49 8.73
N SER A 68 11.69 12.44 7.72
CA SER A 68 11.52 13.21 6.50
C SER A 68 10.42 12.64 5.60
N VAL A 69 10.25 11.32 5.55
CA VAL A 69 9.24 10.66 4.70
C VAL A 69 8.13 10.08 5.56
N ARG A 70 6.87 10.31 5.18
CA ARG A 70 5.69 9.78 5.88
C ARG A 70 4.57 9.40 4.92
N HIS A 71 4.09 8.17 5.03
CA HIS A 71 2.92 7.65 4.30
C HIS A 71 1.61 8.09 4.98
N SER A 72 0.58 8.45 4.21
CA SER A 72 -0.68 8.98 4.75
C SER A 72 -1.54 7.96 5.48
N GLY A 73 -1.37 6.66 5.20
CA GLY A 73 -2.10 5.57 5.84
C GLY A 73 -3.46 5.23 5.21
N GLY A 74 -3.71 5.63 3.96
CA GLY A 74 -4.82 5.08 3.16
C GLY A 74 -6.18 5.78 3.27
N SER A 75 -6.20 7.11 3.41
CA SER A 75 -7.41 7.91 3.19
C SER A 75 -7.28 8.70 1.88
N PRO A 76 -8.13 8.44 0.86
CA PRO A 76 -8.13 9.22 -0.38
C PRO A 76 -8.36 10.71 -0.15
N VAL A 77 -7.60 11.53 -0.86
CA VAL A 77 -7.71 12.99 -0.93
C VAL A 77 -8.16 13.35 -2.35
N VAL A 78 -8.65 14.58 -2.59
CA VAL A 78 -9.22 14.95 -3.91
C VAL A 78 -8.20 14.80 -5.04
N GLY A 79 -8.32 13.69 -5.79
CA GLY A 79 -7.46 13.33 -6.92
C GLY A 79 -6.32 12.35 -6.62
N ASP A 80 -6.11 11.97 -5.35
CA ASP A 80 -5.09 10.98 -4.93
C ASP A 80 -5.74 9.90 -4.04
N ASP A 81 -5.51 8.63 -4.34
CA ASP A 81 -5.92 7.51 -3.49
C ASP A 81 -4.98 7.33 -2.29
N GLN A 82 -3.68 7.60 -2.49
CA GLN A 82 -2.65 7.60 -1.45
C GLN A 82 -1.68 8.77 -1.60
N GLN A 83 -1.07 9.19 -0.49
CA GLN A 83 -0.12 10.31 -0.45
C GLN A 83 1.09 9.99 0.44
N ILE A 84 2.27 10.44 0.03
CA ILE A 84 3.52 10.37 0.79
C ILE A 84 4.09 11.77 0.91
N SER A 85 4.16 12.32 2.13
CA SER A 85 4.80 13.61 2.40
C SER A 85 6.30 13.44 2.58
N VAL A 86 7.10 14.35 2.02
CA VAL A 86 8.57 14.36 2.09
C VAL A 86 9.05 15.76 2.49
N ASP A 87 9.60 15.90 3.70
CA ASP A 87 10.33 17.08 4.16
C ASP A 87 11.78 17.01 3.66
N LEU A 88 12.05 17.71 2.55
CA LEU A 88 13.33 17.76 1.85
C LEU A 88 14.46 18.35 2.70
N THR A 89 14.12 19.11 3.76
CA THR A 89 15.11 19.71 4.68
C THR A 89 15.61 18.72 5.73
N ARG A 90 14.80 17.69 6.05
CA ARG A 90 15.12 16.64 7.01
C ARG A 90 15.78 15.41 6.40
N VAL A 91 15.66 15.21 5.09
CA VAL A 91 16.27 14.06 4.38
C VAL A 91 17.79 14.04 4.64
N PRO A 92 18.34 12.96 5.25
CA PRO A 92 19.78 12.86 5.55
C PRO A 92 20.66 13.03 4.31
N GLY A 93 21.88 13.55 4.49
CA GLY A 93 22.84 13.75 3.40
C GLY A 93 23.27 12.47 2.68
N GLU A 94 23.17 11.33 3.37
CA GLU A 94 23.44 9.99 2.83
C GLU A 94 22.36 9.52 1.84
N VAL A 95 21.11 9.97 1.99
CA VAL A 95 20.02 9.67 1.05
C VAL A 95 20.21 10.50 -0.22
N THR A 96 20.52 9.83 -1.34
CA THR A 96 20.68 10.47 -2.65
C THR A 96 19.39 10.46 -3.48
N LYS A 97 18.50 9.48 -3.23
CA LYS A 97 17.21 9.35 -3.90
C LYS A 97 16.13 8.77 -2.98
N ILE A 98 14.88 9.07 -3.27
CA ILE A 98 13.69 8.47 -2.66
C ILE A 98 12.86 7.90 -3.80
N VAL A 99 12.70 6.58 -3.83
CA VAL A 99 12.03 5.86 -4.92
C VAL A 99 10.60 5.52 -4.50
N PHE A 100 9.64 5.69 -5.40
CA PHE A 100 8.21 5.46 -5.15
C PHE A 100 7.69 4.23 -5.92
N PRO A 101 7.84 3.02 -5.38
CA PRO A 101 7.16 1.84 -5.90
C PRO A 101 5.67 1.85 -5.54
N VAL A 102 4.88 1.19 -6.39
CA VAL A 102 3.47 0.84 -6.13
C VAL A 102 3.29 -0.64 -6.45
N SER A 103 2.51 -1.35 -5.64
CA SER A 103 2.27 -2.79 -5.80
C SER A 103 0.84 -3.18 -5.46
N ILE A 104 0.35 -4.27 -6.03
CA ILE A 104 -0.99 -4.82 -5.74
C ILE A 104 -0.82 -5.98 -4.75
N TYR A 105 -1.41 -5.86 -3.57
CA TYR A 105 -1.31 -6.88 -2.52
C TYR A 105 -1.86 -8.24 -3.01
N GLU A 106 -1.05 -9.29 -2.93
CA GLU A 106 -1.30 -10.64 -3.46
C GLU A 106 -1.73 -10.67 -4.95
N GLY A 107 -1.37 -9.66 -5.74
CA GLY A 107 -1.89 -9.47 -7.11
C GLY A 107 -1.80 -10.72 -7.99
N ALA A 108 -0.67 -11.43 -7.98
CA ALA A 108 -0.49 -12.65 -8.77
C ALA A 108 -1.44 -13.79 -8.35
N ALA A 109 -1.66 -13.98 -7.04
CA ALA A 109 -2.59 -15.00 -6.52
C ALA A 109 -4.06 -14.62 -6.77
N ARG A 110 -4.35 -13.31 -6.84
CA ARG A 110 -5.68 -12.74 -7.05
C ARG A 110 -6.03 -12.50 -8.52
N GLY A 111 -5.10 -12.76 -9.45
CA GLY A 111 -5.25 -12.48 -10.88
C GLY A 111 -5.31 -10.97 -11.21
N GLN A 112 -4.79 -10.12 -10.32
CA GLN A 112 -4.80 -8.67 -10.43
C GLN A 112 -3.42 -8.15 -10.87
N THR A 113 -3.43 -7.21 -11.81
CA THR A 113 -2.25 -6.60 -12.43
C THR A 113 -2.53 -5.12 -12.71
N PHE A 114 -1.52 -4.31 -13.00
CA PHE A 114 -1.74 -2.90 -13.37
C PHE A 114 -2.53 -2.71 -14.68
N GLY A 115 -2.73 -3.76 -15.50
CA GLY A 115 -3.70 -3.76 -16.59
C GLY A 115 -5.16 -3.54 -16.13
N HIS A 116 -5.45 -3.84 -14.86
CA HIS A 116 -6.74 -3.61 -14.19
C HIS A 116 -6.80 -2.28 -13.42
N VAL A 117 -5.76 -1.43 -13.55
CA VAL A 117 -5.59 -0.16 -12.81
C VAL A 117 -5.48 1.02 -13.80
N PRO A 118 -6.53 1.31 -14.60
CA PRO A 118 -6.51 2.43 -15.54
C PRO A 118 -6.31 3.78 -14.86
N ARG A 119 -5.74 4.75 -15.60
CA ARG A 119 -5.51 6.14 -15.14
C ARG A 119 -4.66 6.25 -13.86
N ALA A 120 -3.84 5.24 -13.58
CA ALA A 120 -2.79 5.30 -12.58
C ALA A 120 -1.83 6.46 -12.88
N HIS A 121 -1.48 7.24 -11.86
CA HIS A 121 -0.57 8.38 -12.00
C HIS A 121 0.18 8.66 -10.70
N ILE A 122 1.29 9.38 -10.84
CA ILE A 122 2.04 10.00 -9.75
C ILE A 122 2.14 11.50 -10.01
N ARG A 123 2.03 12.32 -8.97
CA ARG A 123 2.25 13.76 -9.03
C ARG A 123 3.04 14.26 -7.83
N VAL A 124 3.73 15.37 -8.01
CA VAL A 124 4.49 16.05 -6.95
C VAL A 124 3.86 17.41 -6.72
N LEU A 125 3.36 17.62 -5.51
CA LEU A 125 2.74 18.85 -5.03
C LEU A 125 3.72 19.56 -4.10
N ASP A 126 3.84 20.88 -4.23
CA ASP A 126 4.41 21.71 -3.16
C ASP A 126 3.50 21.61 -1.92
N GLN A 127 4.09 21.33 -0.74
CA GLN A 127 3.33 21.14 0.49
C GLN A 127 2.82 22.47 1.09
N GLU A 128 3.46 23.61 0.79
CA GLU A 128 3.04 24.91 1.34
C GLU A 128 1.84 25.49 0.59
N GLY A 129 1.93 25.56 -0.75
CA GLY A 129 0.88 26.11 -1.61
C GLY A 129 -0.08 25.09 -2.22
N GLY A 130 0.14 23.78 -2.04
CA GLY A 130 -0.63 22.72 -2.71
C GLY A 130 -0.49 22.70 -4.24
N THR A 131 0.52 23.38 -4.78
CA THR A 131 0.68 23.56 -6.23
C THR A 131 1.30 22.32 -6.86
N GLU A 132 0.63 21.75 -7.88
CA GLU A 132 1.19 20.63 -8.64
C GLU A 132 2.40 21.10 -9.48
N LEU A 133 3.58 20.58 -9.15
CA LEU A 133 4.87 20.90 -9.76
C LEU A 133 5.17 19.99 -10.95
N ALA A 134 4.82 18.71 -10.82
CA ALA A 134 5.08 17.67 -11.82
C ALA A 134 3.99 16.60 -11.78
N ARG A 135 3.69 16.01 -12.94
CA ARG A 135 2.77 14.88 -13.07
C ARG A 135 3.26 13.87 -14.10
N TYR A 136 3.12 12.59 -13.79
CA TYR A 136 3.33 11.49 -14.72
C TYR A 136 2.13 10.54 -14.67
N ASP A 137 1.37 10.53 -15.77
CA ASP A 137 0.29 9.58 -16.00
C ASP A 137 0.86 8.30 -16.64
N LEU A 138 0.50 7.13 -16.10
CA LEU A 138 0.93 5.84 -16.65
C LEU A 138 0.25 5.62 -18.01
N ALA A 139 1.05 5.36 -19.05
CA ALA A 139 0.53 5.18 -20.39
C ALA A 139 -0.40 3.94 -20.47
N PRO A 140 -1.51 4.00 -21.24
CA PRO A 140 -2.31 2.83 -21.56
C PRO A 140 -1.44 1.74 -22.21
N GLY A 141 -1.51 0.51 -21.71
CA GLY A 141 -0.62 -0.58 -22.14
C GLY A 141 0.83 -0.42 -21.65
N GLY A 142 1.03 0.22 -20.50
CA GLY A 142 2.30 0.20 -19.75
C GLY A 142 2.62 -1.18 -19.16
N PRO A 143 3.10 -1.29 -17.90
CA PRO A 143 3.38 -2.57 -17.26
C PRO A 143 2.07 -3.28 -16.86
N ALA A 144 1.33 -3.79 -17.86
CA ALA A 144 -0.03 -4.27 -17.71
C ALA A 144 -0.13 -5.70 -17.15
N ASP A 145 0.94 -6.50 -17.27
CA ASP A 145 1.02 -7.87 -16.79
C ASP A 145 1.66 -7.95 -15.38
N GLU A 146 2.30 -6.87 -14.94
CA GLU A 146 3.02 -6.79 -13.68
C GLU A 146 2.11 -6.44 -12.49
N THR A 147 2.55 -6.87 -11.30
CA THR A 147 1.88 -6.64 -10.00
C THR A 147 2.56 -5.56 -9.17
N ALA A 148 3.76 -5.11 -9.57
CA ALA A 148 4.50 -4.02 -8.96
C ALA A 148 5.23 -3.19 -10.02
N LEU A 149 5.38 -1.89 -9.77
CA LEU A 149 6.14 -0.98 -10.63
C LEU A 149 6.78 0.15 -9.82
N VAL A 150 7.92 0.68 -10.29
CA VAL A 150 8.49 1.93 -9.79
C VAL A 150 7.92 3.09 -10.60
N PHE A 151 7.14 3.95 -9.95
CA PHE A 151 6.38 5.02 -10.61
C PHE A 151 7.28 6.21 -10.93
N GLY A 152 8.07 6.64 -9.94
CA GLY A 152 9.01 7.74 -10.05
C GLY A 152 10.04 7.75 -8.92
N GLU A 153 10.96 8.70 -8.97
CA GLU A 153 11.95 8.95 -7.92
C GLU A 153 12.19 10.45 -7.73
N LEU A 154 12.34 10.87 -6.47
CA LEU A 154 13.01 12.13 -6.11
C LEU A 154 14.50 11.84 -6.01
N TYR A 155 15.36 12.71 -6.54
CA TYR A 155 16.81 12.54 -6.45
C TYR A 155 17.53 13.88 -6.31
N ARG A 156 18.65 13.86 -5.59
CA ARG A 156 19.57 15.00 -5.49
C ARG A 156 20.37 15.14 -6.79
N HIS A 157 20.54 16.37 -7.26
CA HIS A 157 21.41 16.70 -8.39
C HIS A 157 22.21 17.97 -8.05
N GLY A 158 23.41 17.78 -7.52
CA GLY A 158 24.12 18.86 -6.82
C GLY A 158 23.36 19.24 -5.56
N ALA A 159 23.05 20.53 -5.40
CA ALA A 159 22.25 21.05 -4.29
C ALA A 159 20.72 21.06 -4.55
N GLU A 160 20.26 20.74 -5.76
CA GLU A 160 18.84 20.74 -6.12
C GLU A 160 18.17 19.37 -5.90
N TRP A 161 16.87 19.39 -5.60
CA TRP A 161 16.00 18.22 -5.71
C TRP A 161 15.30 18.18 -7.06
N LYS A 162 15.32 17.01 -7.71
CA LYS A 162 14.68 16.74 -8.99
C LYS A 162 13.70 15.57 -8.84
N PHE A 163 12.65 15.57 -9.66
CA PHE A 163 11.76 14.41 -9.83
C PHE A 163 11.98 13.78 -11.20
N ARG A 164 11.96 12.43 -11.27
CA ARG A 164 11.99 11.65 -12.52
C ARG A 164 10.81 10.69 -12.56
N ALA A 165 10.11 10.67 -13.69
CA ALA A 165 9.13 9.65 -14.03
C ALA A 165 9.85 8.36 -14.47
N VAL A 166 9.58 7.23 -13.81
CA VAL A 166 10.29 5.95 -14.05
C VAL A 166 9.40 4.96 -14.80
N GLY A 167 8.16 4.74 -14.34
CA GLY A 167 7.18 3.87 -15.00
C GLY A 167 7.70 2.47 -15.37
N GLN A 168 8.47 1.83 -14.48
CA GLN A 168 9.10 0.54 -14.75
C GLN A 168 8.42 -0.59 -13.98
N GLY A 169 7.81 -1.55 -14.71
CA GLY A 169 7.21 -2.75 -14.14
C GLY A 169 8.26 -3.75 -13.65
N TYR A 170 7.86 -4.55 -12.65
CA TYR A 170 8.64 -5.63 -12.05
C TYR A 170 7.84 -6.94 -12.12
N ALA A 171 8.26 -7.85 -13.00
CA ALA A 171 7.65 -9.18 -13.15
C ALA A 171 7.75 -10.04 -11.87
N SER A 172 8.77 -9.79 -11.04
CA SER A 172 9.00 -10.38 -9.72
C SER A 172 8.24 -9.67 -8.58
N GLY A 173 7.31 -8.76 -8.90
CA GLY A 173 6.49 -8.04 -7.94
C GLY A 173 7.31 -7.19 -6.96
N LEU A 174 6.71 -6.90 -5.79
CA LEU A 174 7.34 -6.09 -4.75
C LEU A 174 8.61 -6.73 -4.18
N ALA A 175 8.67 -8.07 -4.10
CA ALA A 175 9.87 -8.79 -3.65
C ALA A 175 11.09 -8.54 -4.54
N GLY A 176 10.88 -8.41 -5.87
CA GLY A 176 11.91 -8.00 -6.81
C GLY A 176 12.42 -6.58 -6.55
N ILE A 177 11.51 -5.62 -6.40
CA ILE A 177 11.83 -4.23 -6.04
C ILE A 177 12.65 -4.21 -4.73
N ALA A 178 12.15 -4.87 -3.69
CA ALA A 178 12.80 -4.92 -2.38
C ALA A 178 14.23 -5.49 -2.47
N THR A 179 14.44 -6.56 -3.25
CA THR A 179 15.77 -7.14 -3.52
C THR A 179 16.69 -6.17 -4.27
N ASP A 180 16.18 -5.53 -5.34
CA ASP A 180 16.95 -4.60 -6.18
C ASP A 180 17.32 -3.31 -5.43
N TYR A 181 16.52 -2.89 -4.44
CA TYR A 181 16.84 -1.80 -3.52
C TYR A 181 17.47 -2.25 -2.18
N GLY A 182 17.73 -3.55 -2.00
CA GLY A 182 18.48 -4.09 -0.85
C GLY A 182 17.78 -4.01 0.50
N VAL A 183 16.45 -4.01 0.51
CA VAL A 183 15.65 -4.31 1.71
C VAL A 183 15.87 -5.78 2.05
N ASP A 184 16.18 -6.09 3.30
CA ASP A 184 16.44 -7.46 3.76
C ASP A 184 15.11 -8.19 4.01
N VAL A 185 14.35 -8.38 2.92
CA VAL A 185 13.22 -9.29 2.90
C VAL A 185 13.80 -10.69 3.07
N LEU A 186 13.89 -11.14 4.33
CA LEU A 186 14.00 -12.55 4.67
C LEU A 186 12.98 -13.28 3.81
N ARG A 187 13.49 -14.02 2.81
CA ARG A 187 12.71 -14.64 1.72
C ARG A 187 11.32 -15.00 2.22
N GLU A 188 10.28 -14.53 1.53
CA GLU A 188 9.00 -15.22 1.58
C GLU A 188 9.32 -16.71 1.42
N ALA A 189 8.99 -17.50 2.45
CA ALA A 189 9.31 -18.92 2.42
C ALA A 189 8.67 -19.49 1.15
N ASP A 190 9.47 -20.15 0.31
CA ASP A 190 8.98 -20.80 -0.91
C ASP A 190 7.67 -21.51 -0.56
N PRO A 191 6.58 -21.28 -1.32
CA PRO A 191 5.23 -21.70 -0.93
C PRO A 191 5.29 -23.16 -0.52
N ALA A 192 5.00 -23.40 0.77
CA ALA A 192 5.42 -24.61 1.48
C ALA A 192 5.12 -25.85 0.61
N PRO A 193 6.13 -26.69 0.30
CA PRO A 193 6.01 -27.71 -0.72
C PRO A 193 4.77 -28.54 -0.42
N ALA A 194 3.87 -28.61 -1.41
CA ALA A 194 2.54 -29.20 -1.25
C ALA A 194 2.66 -30.53 -0.50
N PRO A 195 1.84 -30.75 0.55
CA PRO A 195 2.01 -31.89 1.44
C PRO A 195 2.07 -33.16 0.61
N ALA A 196 3.20 -33.88 0.71
CA ALA A 196 3.41 -35.11 -0.03
C ALA A 196 2.20 -36.03 0.18
N PRO A 197 1.68 -36.69 -0.87
CA PRO A 197 0.53 -37.56 -0.74
C PRO A 197 0.81 -38.55 0.38
N GLY A 198 -0.03 -38.51 1.41
CA GLY A 198 0.20 -39.27 2.64
C GLY A 198 0.40 -40.75 2.34
N PRO A 199 1.25 -41.47 3.11
CA PRO A 199 1.48 -42.89 2.89
C PRO A 199 0.13 -43.61 2.86
N GLY A 200 -0.10 -44.37 1.79
CA GLY A 200 -1.37 -45.06 1.56
C GLY A 200 -1.75 -45.95 2.74
N THR A 201 -3.06 -46.14 2.92
CA THR A 201 -3.67 -46.89 4.02
C THR A 201 -2.92 -48.19 4.34
N TYR A 202 -2.16 -48.16 5.43
CA TYR A 202 -1.54 -49.36 5.98
C TYR A 202 -2.58 -50.06 6.86
N ASP A 203 -3.15 -51.14 6.35
CA ASP A 203 -4.13 -51.96 7.07
C ASP A 203 -3.41 -52.67 8.24
N PRO A 204 -3.79 -52.45 9.50
CA PRO A 204 -3.09 -53.02 10.63
C PRO A 204 -3.30 -54.55 10.68
N PRO A 205 -2.25 -55.36 10.94
CA PRO A 205 -2.40 -56.80 11.03
C PRO A 205 -3.27 -57.18 12.26
N PRO A 206 -4.06 -58.28 12.18
CA PRO A 206 -4.95 -58.68 13.26
C PRO A 206 -4.16 -59.05 14.54
N PRO A 207 -4.71 -58.75 15.73
CA PRO A 207 -4.00 -58.96 16.99
C PRO A 207 -3.83 -60.46 17.29
N ALA A 208 -2.59 -60.88 17.54
CA ALA A 208 -2.29 -62.20 18.08
C ALA A 208 -2.66 -62.25 19.58
N PHE A 209 -3.41 -63.28 19.97
CA PHE A 209 -3.79 -63.51 21.37
C PHE A 209 -2.56 -63.86 22.24
N ALA A 210 -2.20 -62.98 23.16
CA ALA A 210 -1.25 -63.26 24.24
C ALA A 210 -2.01 -63.59 25.54
N PRO A 211 -1.54 -64.54 26.37
CA PRO A 211 -2.21 -64.92 27.61
C PRO A 211 -2.06 -63.85 28.70
N ALA A 212 -3.06 -63.76 29.57
CA ALA A 212 -3.11 -62.74 30.62
C ALA A 212 -1.99 -62.91 31.66
N ALA A 213 -1.14 -61.87 31.79
CA ALA A 213 -0.23 -61.72 32.92
C ALA A 213 -0.94 -61.01 34.09
N PRO A 214 -0.63 -61.35 35.36
CA PRO A 214 -1.27 -60.73 36.52
C PRO A 214 -0.84 -59.27 36.68
N SER A 215 -1.79 -58.41 37.06
CA SER A 215 -1.57 -56.98 37.26
C SER A 215 -0.54 -56.70 38.37
N LEU A 216 0.68 -56.34 37.97
CA LEU A 216 1.64 -55.71 38.87
C LEU A 216 1.31 -54.22 38.99
N VAL A 217 1.20 -53.74 40.24
CA VAL A 217 1.00 -52.33 40.54
C VAL A 217 2.28 -51.57 40.20
N SER A 218 2.22 -50.70 39.19
CA SER A 218 3.34 -49.82 38.85
C SER A 218 3.63 -48.85 40.00
N PRO A 219 4.89 -48.73 40.47
CA PRO A 219 5.26 -47.71 41.43
C PRO A 219 5.14 -46.31 40.81
N GLN A 220 4.58 -45.38 41.57
CA GLN A 220 4.46 -43.98 41.17
C GLN A 220 5.86 -43.36 41.01
N PRO A 221 6.15 -42.63 39.92
CA PRO A 221 7.45 -41.99 39.74
C PRO A 221 7.66 -40.91 40.81
N PRO A 222 8.91 -40.71 41.29
CA PRO A 222 9.19 -39.67 42.27
C PRO A 222 8.91 -38.29 41.68
N THR A 223 8.26 -37.43 42.48
CA THR A 223 8.08 -36.02 42.17
C THR A 223 9.44 -35.33 42.09
N VAL A 224 9.94 -35.09 40.86
CA VAL A 224 11.06 -34.19 40.64
C VAL A 224 10.56 -32.78 40.90
N THR A 225 10.96 -32.21 42.03
CA THR A 225 10.73 -30.80 42.36
C THR A 225 11.41 -29.96 41.29
N ALA A 226 10.63 -29.30 40.43
CA ALA A 226 11.16 -28.30 39.52
C ALA A 226 11.88 -27.21 40.33
N PRO A 227 13.01 -26.65 39.84
CA PRO A 227 13.62 -25.49 40.49
C PRO A 227 12.60 -24.36 40.56
N PRO A 228 12.60 -23.54 41.62
CA PRO A 228 11.66 -22.43 41.73
C PRO A 228 11.88 -21.50 40.53
N GLN A 229 10.92 -21.47 39.60
CA GLN A 229 10.89 -20.43 38.59
C GLN A 229 10.81 -19.07 39.29
N PRO A 230 11.49 -18.04 38.77
CA PRO A 230 11.38 -16.71 39.35
C PRO A 230 9.91 -16.31 39.35
N SER A 231 9.36 -16.11 40.55
CA SER A 231 8.01 -15.60 40.71
C SER A 231 7.95 -14.25 39.99
N GLY A 232 7.19 -14.18 38.90
CA GLY A 232 6.91 -12.90 38.26
C GLY A 232 6.31 -11.95 39.30
N SER A 233 6.67 -10.66 39.24
CA SER A 233 6.15 -9.67 40.17
C SER A 233 4.63 -9.77 40.26
N PRO A 234 4.04 -9.66 41.47
CA PRO A 234 2.59 -9.83 41.67
C PRO A 234 1.74 -8.78 40.93
N ASP A 235 2.36 -7.74 40.37
CA ASP A 235 1.74 -6.67 39.60
C ASP A 235 1.38 -7.05 38.14
N MET A 236 1.90 -8.17 37.62
CA MET A 236 1.64 -8.59 36.23
C MET A 236 0.37 -9.45 36.13
N THR A 237 -0.72 -8.85 35.64
CA THR A 237 -1.96 -9.57 35.32
C THR A 237 -1.84 -10.40 34.04
N CYS A 238 -2.80 -11.32 33.81
CA CYS A 238 -2.81 -12.20 32.65
C CYS A 238 -2.84 -11.41 31.32
N PHE A 239 -1.83 -11.65 30.47
CA PHE A 239 -1.63 -10.94 29.19
C PHE A 239 -2.84 -10.95 28.24
N PHE A 240 -3.68 -11.99 28.30
CA PHE A 240 -4.84 -12.13 27.41
C PHE A 240 -6.09 -11.39 27.91
N ASP A 241 -6.23 -11.20 29.22
CA ASP A 241 -7.29 -10.42 29.85
C ASP A 241 -6.92 -10.19 31.33
N PRO A 242 -6.74 -8.93 31.78
CA PRO A 242 -6.46 -8.61 33.17
C PRO A 242 -7.49 -9.14 34.18
N ALA A 243 -8.75 -9.33 33.77
CA ALA A 243 -9.81 -9.86 34.63
C ALA A 243 -9.61 -11.35 35.01
N HIS A 244 -8.75 -12.08 34.29
CA HIS A 244 -8.38 -13.45 34.65
C HIS A 244 -7.39 -13.56 35.83
N GLY A 245 -7.01 -12.44 36.46
CA GLY A 245 -6.13 -12.42 37.63
C GLY A 245 -4.63 -12.49 37.27
N PRO A 246 -3.77 -12.92 38.21
CA PRO A 246 -2.32 -12.83 38.06
C PRO A 246 -1.78 -13.75 36.95
N GLY A 247 -0.81 -13.24 36.19
CA GLY A 247 -0.05 -13.99 35.19
C GLY A 247 1.03 -14.85 35.85
N THR A 248 0.67 -16.05 36.30
CA THR A 248 1.58 -16.94 37.05
C THR A 248 2.37 -17.93 36.18
N THR A 249 2.06 -18.02 34.89
CA THR A 249 2.66 -19.00 33.96
C THR A 249 3.20 -18.30 32.72
N SER A 250 4.48 -18.51 32.40
CA SER A 250 5.07 -18.00 31.16
C SER A 250 4.76 -18.94 30.00
N VAL A 251 4.25 -18.39 28.89
CA VAL A 251 4.00 -19.13 27.65
C VAL A 251 4.57 -18.41 26.44
N SER A 252 5.06 -19.16 25.45
CA SER A 252 5.47 -18.62 24.16
C SER A 252 4.22 -18.28 23.36
N TRP A 253 3.95 -16.99 23.19
CA TRP A 253 2.84 -16.50 22.39
C TRP A 253 3.32 -16.06 21.02
N TYR A 254 2.58 -16.48 20.00
CA TYR A 254 2.84 -16.23 18.59
C TYR A 254 1.83 -15.17 18.12
N PRO A 255 2.21 -13.88 18.05
CA PRO A 255 1.39 -12.90 17.35
C PRO A 255 1.26 -13.29 15.88
N GLN A 256 0.10 -13.00 15.27
CA GLN A 256 -0.20 -13.32 13.87
C GLN A 256 0.87 -12.84 12.86
N TRP A 257 1.59 -11.75 13.16
CA TRP A 257 2.59 -11.14 12.29
C TRP A 257 3.85 -10.69 13.06
N GLY A 258 4.37 -11.53 13.96
CA GLY A 258 5.59 -11.16 14.71
C GLY A 258 6.33 -12.33 15.35
N VAL A 259 7.53 -12.05 15.86
CA VAL A 259 8.42 -13.06 16.45
C VAL A 259 7.79 -13.65 17.72
N PRO A 260 7.87 -14.98 17.96
CA PRO A 260 7.31 -15.61 19.15
C PRO A 260 7.98 -15.06 20.42
N ARG A 261 7.17 -14.66 21.41
CA ARG A 261 7.70 -14.03 22.63
C ARG A 261 7.10 -14.61 23.90
N PRO A 262 7.85 -14.69 25.02
CA PRO A 262 7.29 -15.11 26.29
C PRO A 262 6.33 -14.05 26.83
N VAL A 263 5.13 -14.47 27.22
CA VAL A 263 4.12 -13.64 27.91
C VAL A 263 3.68 -14.31 29.20
N GLN A 264 3.23 -13.53 30.19
CA GLN A 264 2.70 -14.06 31.45
C GLN A 264 1.18 -14.23 31.34
N ALA A 265 0.69 -15.44 31.58
CA ALA A 265 -0.72 -15.79 31.52
C ALA A 265 -1.16 -16.51 32.80
N CYS A 266 -2.45 -16.45 33.12
CA CYS A 266 -3.02 -17.34 34.14
C CYS A 266 -3.01 -18.78 33.61
N ALA A 267 -3.05 -19.77 34.52
CA ALA A 267 -2.97 -21.20 34.16
C ALA A 267 -3.99 -21.63 33.08
N GLY A 268 -5.22 -21.10 33.12
CA GLY A 268 -6.26 -21.42 32.13
C GLY A 268 -5.97 -20.90 30.72
N CYS A 269 -5.40 -19.70 30.60
CA CYS A 269 -4.97 -19.16 29.30
C CYS A 269 -3.69 -19.83 28.80
N ALA A 270 -2.75 -20.12 29.71
CA ALA A 270 -1.52 -20.85 29.39
C ALA A 270 -1.83 -22.23 28.77
N GLN A 271 -2.74 -23.00 29.38
CA GLN A 271 -3.17 -24.30 28.86
C GLN A 271 -3.75 -24.18 27.44
N ARG A 272 -4.62 -23.18 27.16
CA ARG A 272 -5.20 -22.99 25.83
C ARG A 272 -4.14 -22.71 24.75
N VAL A 273 -3.12 -21.91 25.07
CA VAL A 273 -1.99 -21.63 24.15
C VAL A 273 -1.16 -22.89 23.85
N GLN A 274 -1.06 -23.82 24.81
CA GLN A 274 -0.30 -25.06 24.66
C GLN A 274 -1.07 -26.19 23.95
N THR A 275 -2.41 -26.20 24.01
CA THR A 275 -3.25 -27.29 23.45
C THR A 275 -3.91 -26.97 22.12
N THR A 276 -3.79 -25.74 21.62
CA THR A 276 -4.30 -25.33 20.32
C THR A 276 -3.14 -25.35 19.30
N ALA A 277 -3.42 -25.31 17.99
CA ALA A 277 -2.40 -25.07 16.95
C ALA A 277 -2.58 -23.66 16.35
N PRO A 278 -1.49 -22.95 15.98
CA PRO A 278 -1.57 -21.57 15.50
C PRO A 278 -2.23 -21.47 14.12
N PRO A 279 -2.76 -20.29 13.72
CA PRO A 279 -2.72 -19.00 14.43
C PRO A 279 -3.86 -18.82 15.46
N TYR A 280 -3.54 -18.18 16.59
CA TYR A 280 -4.48 -18.02 17.71
C TYR A 280 -5.28 -16.72 17.65
N TYR A 281 -6.24 -16.64 16.74
CA TYR A 281 -7.30 -15.63 16.86
C TYR A 281 -8.61 -16.09 16.21
N THR A 282 -9.69 -16.01 16.99
CA THR A 282 -11.06 -15.87 16.46
C THR A 282 -11.52 -14.48 16.86
N PRO A 283 -11.92 -13.60 15.92
CA PRO A 283 -12.46 -12.30 16.27
C PRO A 283 -13.72 -12.45 17.13
N PRO A 284 -13.96 -11.55 18.10
CA PRO A 284 -15.26 -11.45 18.73
C PRO A 284 -16.28 -11.18 17.63
N GLN A 285 -17.15 -12.16 17.38
CA GLN A 285 -18.25 -12.00 16.43
C GLN A 285 -19.06 -10.75 16.84
N PRO A 286 -19.43 -9.86 15.92
CA PRO A 286 -20.41 -8.83 16.24
C PRO A 286 -21.66 -9.55 16.74
N MET A 287 -22.06 -9.28 17.99
CA MET A 287 -23.28 -9.86 18.55
C MET A 287 -24.44 -9.54 17.62
N SER A 288 -25.05 -10.57 17.03
CA SER A 288 -26.31 -10.42 16.30
C SER A 288 -27.30 -9.67 17.19
N PRO A 289 -28.02 -8.66 16.68
CA PRO A 289 -29.04 -7.99 17.48
C PRO A 289 -30.04 -9.05 17.98
N PRO A 290 -30.48 -8.98 19.25
CA PRO A 290 -31.38 -9.99 19.81
C PRO A 290 -32.67 -10.06 18.97
N PRO A 291 -33.26 -11.25 18.78
CA PRO A 291 -34.47 -11.39 18.00
C PRO A 291 -35.59 -10.54 18.62
N VAL A 292 -36.17 -9.65 17.81
CA VAL A 292 -37.29 -8.79 18.22
C VAL A 292 -38.46 -9.68 18.60
N GLN A 293 -38.82 -9.72 19.89
CA GLN A 293 -40.00 -10.45 20.34
C GLN A 293 -41.28 -9.71 19.92
N PRO A 294 -42.32 -10.41 19.42
CA PRO A 294 -43.59 -9.79 19.08
C PRO A 294 -44.33 -9.30 20.34
N GLY A 295 -44.23 -8.00 20.63
CA GLY A 295 -44.95 -7.33 21.73
C GLY A 295 -46.28 -6.71 21.26
N TYR A 296 -47.32 -6.86 22.08
CA TYR A 296 -48.70 -6.41 21.80
C TYR A 296 -48.87 -4.87 21.85
N PRO A 297 -49.94 -4.30 21.24
CA PRO A 297 -50.05 -2.87 20.96
C PRO A 297 -50.81 -2.05 22.01
N GLN A 298 -50.38 -0.80 22.24
CA GLN A 298 -51.14 0.39 22.72
C GLN A 298 -50.21 1.63 22.63
N ALA A 299 -50.64 2.89 22.47
CA ALA A 299 -51.90 3.47 21.99
C ALA A 299 -51.60 4.90 21.45
N GLN A 300 -52.38 5.42 20.51
CA GLN A 300 -52.15 6.76 19.93
C GLN A 300 -52.64 7.89 20.87
N GLN A 301 -51.79 8.88 21.15
CA GLN A 301 -52.20 10.25 21.46
C GLN A 301 -51.30 11.23 20.69
N GLY A 302 -51.92 12.18 20.00
CA GLY A 302 -51.24 13.07 19.05
C GLY A 302 -50.93 14.46 19.63
N TYR A 303 -50.06 15.18 18.93
CA TYR A 303 -49.79 16.61 19.15
C TYR A 303 -50.02 17.38 17.83
N PRO A 304 -50.60 18.61 17.89
CA PRO A 304 -51.00 19.35 16.69
C PRO A 304 -49.84 20.15 16.05
N ALA A 305 -49.96 20.40 14.75
CA ALA A 305 -49.03 21.23 13.98
C ALA A 305 -49.40 22.73 13.99
N ALA A 306 -48.39 23.60 13.83
CA ALA A 306 -48.49 25.06 13.73
C ALA A 306 -47.38 25.57 12.77
N PRO A 307 -47.46 26.78 12.17
CA PRO A 307 -47.59 26.86 10.71
C PRO A 307 -46.45 27.56 9.96
N VAL A 308 -46.48 27.45 8.63
CA VAL A 308 -45.53 28.03 7.67
C VAL A 308 -45.96 29.44 7.23
N GLN A 309 -45.03 30.38 7.04
CA GLN A 309 -45.29 31.72 6.45
C GLN A 309 -44.74 31.87 5.01
N GLN A 310 -45.21 32.91 4.30
CA GLN A 310 -45.18 33.06 2.84
C GLN A 310 -44.34 34.27 2.33
N GLY A 311 -44.03 34.27 1.02
CA GLY A 311 -43.59 35.45 0.22
C GLY A 311 -42.12 35.38 -0.24
N TYR A 312 -41.72 35.71 -1.48
CA TYR A 312 -42.34 36.48 -2.58
C TYR A 312 -41.96 35.91 -3.99
N PRO A 313 -42.62 36.32 -5.10
CA PRO A 313 -42.44 35.74 -6.44
C PRO A 313 -41.45 36.49 -7.37
N ALA A 314 -41.05 35.83 -8.47
CA ALA A 314 -40.20 36.38 -9.53
C ALA A 314 -40.99 36.74 -10.81
N PRO A 315 -40.52 37.72 -11.63
CA PRO A 315 -41.20 38.15 -12.85
C PRO A 315 -40.87 37.30 -14.09
N GLN A 316 -41.78 37.33 -15.06
CA GLN A 316 -41.74 36.58 -16.33
C GLN A 316 -41.02 37.37 -17.46
N GLY A 317 -40.58 36.67 -18.50
CA GLY A 317 -40.07 37.24 -19.76
C GLY A 317 -40.48 36.36 -20.95
N ASP A 318 -40.80 36.99 -22.08
CA ASP A 318 -41.73 36.43 -23.08
C ASP A 318 -41.20 35.35 -24.03
N GLN A 319 -42.13 34.47 -24.45
CA GLN A 319 -42.02 33.72 -25.70
C GLN A 319 -42.70 34.48 -26.84
N GLN A 320 -42.11 34.48 -28.03
CA GLN A 320 -42.81 34.88 -29.26
C GLN A 320 -42.53 33.89 -30.39
N GLN A 321 -43.59 33.25 -30.90
CA GLN A 321 -43.56 32.41 -32.09
C GLN A 321 -44.10 33.18 -33.30
N GLY A 322 -43.52 32.97 -34.49
CA GLY A 322 -44.03 33.52 -35.75
C GLY A 322 -43.08 33.23 -36.92
N GLY A 323 -43.22 32.07 -37.56
CA GLY A 323 -42.25 31.61 -38.58
C GLY A 323 -42.62 31.92 -40.03
N ARG A 324 -41.77 31.47 -40.97
CA ARG A 324 -42.12 31.17 -42.38
C ARG A 324 -41.04 30.31 -43.07
N ARG A 325 -41.53 29.50 -44.00
CA ARG A 325 -40.90 28.55 -44.95
C ARG A 325 -39.80 29.22 -45.80
N PHE A 326 -38.83 28.59 -46.48
CA PHE A 326 -38.63 27.23 -47.06
C PHE A 326 -37.11 26.89 -47.03
N GLY A 327 -36.54 25.73 -47.43
CA GLY A 327 -37.07 24.43 -47.88
C GLY A 327 -36.05 23.62 -48.72
N THR A 328 -36.20 22.28 -48.77
CA THR A 328 -35.64 21.27 -49.72
C THR A 328 -34.16 21.31 -50.15
N GLY A 329 -33.38 20.26 -49.84
CA GLY A 329 -32.05 20.06 -50.42
C GLY A 329 -31.26 18.87 -49.86
N ALA A 330 -31.62 17.64 -50.25
CA ALA A 330 -30.82 16.46 -49.92
C ALA A 330 -29.76 16.20 -51.00
N LEU A 331 -28.54 15.84 -50.61
CA LEU A 331 -27.61 15.08 -51.46
C LEU A 331 -26.74 14.16 -50.60
N ILE A 332 -26.69 12.89 -51.00
CA ILE A 332 -25.81 11.86 -50.46
C ILE A 332 -24.53 11.85 -51.31
N GLY A 333 -23.37 11.70 -50.68
CA GLY A 333 -22.09 11.50 -51.38
C GLY A 333 -21.07 10.85 -50.45
N ALA A 334 -20.67 9.61 -50.77
CA ALA A 334 -19.72 8.83 -49.99
C ALA A 334 -18.45 8.51 -50.80
N GLY A 335 -17.34 8.29 -50.10
CA GLY A 335 -16.06 7.83 -50.66
C GLY A 335 -15.09 8.97 -51.07
N ALA A 336 -13.77 8.73 -51.14
CA ALA A 336 -12.98 7.58 -50.68
C ALA A 336 -11.49 7.96 -50.61
N ALA A 337 -10.71 7.19 -49.83
CA ALA A 337 -9.26 6.91 -49.90
C ALA A 337 -8.25 7.94 -50.47
N GLY A 338 -7.17 8.19 -49.72
CA GLY A 338 -5.98 8.90 -50.19
C GLY A 338 -4.77 8.73 -49.26
N LEU A 339 -4.14 7.54 -49.26
CA LEU A 339 -2.92 7.23 -48.50
C LEU A 339 -1.71 7.09 -49.42
N VAL A 340 -0.85 8.11 -49.44
CA VAL A 340 0.58 8.11 -49.84
C VAL A 340 1.18 9.31 -49.08
N GLY A 341 2.34 9.28 -48.43
CA GLY A 341 3.41 8.29 -48.33
C GLY A 341 4.72 9.06 -48.19
N GLY A 342 5.49 8.83 -47.12
CA GLY A 342 6.72 9.60 -46.84
C GLY A 342 7.49 9.01 -45.66
N ALA A 343 8.72 8.59 -45.92
CA ALA A 343 9.64 8.02 -44.95
C ALA A 343 10.97 8.78 -44.97
N LEU A 344 11.81 8.52 -43.95
CA LEU A 344 13.17 9.08 -43.74
C LEU A 344 13.13 10.57 -43.27
N LEU A 345 14.00 11.07 -42.39
CA LEU A 345 15.32 10.61 -41.91
C LEU A 345 15.46 10.69 -40.37
N ASN A 346 16.59 10.17 -39.85
CA ASN A 346 16.91 9.99 -38.43
C ASN A 346 18.30 10.59 -38.12
N GLU A 347 18.36 11.87 -37.72
CA GLU A 347 19.58 12.56 -37.23
C GLU A 347 19.11 13.58 -36.15
N ALA A 348 19.43 13.46 -34.87
CA ALA A 348 20.75 13.49 -34.22
C ALA A 348 21.39 14.88 -34.21
N PHE A 349 20.92 15.75 -33.32
CA PHE A 349 21.62 16.97 -32.90
C PHE A 349 21.99 16.88 -31.43
N SER A 350 23.28 16.62 -31.19
CA SER A 350 23.93 16.92 -29.91
C SER A 350 24.36 18.39 -29.93
N ASP A 351 24.01 19.13 -28.89
CA ASP A 351 24.38 20.53 -28.73
C ASP A 351 25.49 20.61 -27.66
N ASP A 352 26.73 20.39 -28.11
CA ASP A 352 27.97 20.56 -27.33
C ASP A 352 28.66 21.83 -27.84
N GLU A 353 28.57 22.92 -27.09
CA GLU A 353 29.25 24.19 -27.39
C GLU A 353 30.58 24.27 -26.59
N PRO A 354 31.76 24.30 -27.24
CA PRO A 354 33.03 24.44 -26.53
C PRO A 354 33.42 25.92 -26.33
N ASP A 355 33.65 26.31 -25.08
CA ASP A 355 34.25 27.60 -24.70
C ASP A 355 35.60 27.83 -25.41
N VAL A 356 35.66 28.85 -26.29
CA VAL A 356 36.92 29.31 -26.90
C VAL A 356 37.49 30.48 -26.11
N VAL A 357 38.40 30.18 -25.18
CA VAL A 357 39.19 31.19 -24.47
C VAL A 357 40.25 31.78 -25.40
N ILE A 358 40.02 33.00 -25.90
CA ILE A 358 41.04 33.78 -26.63
C ILE A 358 41.92 34.53 -25.63
N ASN A 359 43.11 34.00 -25.35
CA ASN A 359 44.18 34.73 -24.68
C ASN A 359 44.89 35.67 -25.67
N ASN A 360 44.57 36.97 -25.63
CA ASN A 360 45.38 38.00 -26.28
C ASN A 360 46.59 38.36 -25.40
N TYR A 361 47.75 37.79 -25.71
CA TYR A 361 49.06 38.34 -25.33
C TYR A 361 49.72 38.93 -26.58
N TYR A 362 50.04 40.22 -26.54
CA TYR A 362 51.04 40.86 -27.38
C TYR A 362 51.86 41.78 -26.46
N GLU A 363 53.14 41.42 -26.27
CA GLU A 363 54.18 42.32 -25.76
C GLU A 363 55.20 42.52 -26.89
N ASP A 364 55.63 43.78 -27.05
CA ASP A 364 56.72 44.34 -27.88
C ASP A 364 56.82 44.02 -29.39
#